data_AF-A0A3D3IXH3-F1
#
_entry.id   AF-A0A3D3IXH3-F1
#
_cell.length_a   1.000
_cell.length_b   1.000
_cell.length_c   1.000
_cell.angle_alpha   90.00
_cell.angle_beta   90.00
_cell.angle_gamma   90.00
#
_symmetry.space_group_name_H-M   'P 1'
#
loop_
_entity.id
_entity.type
_entity.pdbx_description
1 polymer ?
#
loop_
_entity_poly.entity_id
_entity_poly.type
_entity_poly.pdbx_seq_one_letter_code
_entity_poly.pdbx_strand_id
1 'polypeptide(L)'
;ILFQGRSYKSYRGMGSAGAMSKGSADRYFQGAVKERDKLVPEGVEGRVPYKGRVSDVLHQLLGGLRASMGYTGSATVSDMQEKAQFVRITNAGLKESHVHNIDITAESPNYQRGE
;
A
#
# COMPACT_ATOMS: atom_id res chain seq x y z
N ILE A 1 -12.20 2.08 14.07
CA ILE A 1 -12.80 3.41 13.82
C ILE A 1 -13.97 3.19 12.90
N LEU A 2 -15.20 3.50 13.32
CA LEU A 2 -16.37 3.47 12.43
C LEU A 2 -16.54 4.87 11.85
N PHE A 3 -16.61 5.00 10.54
CA PHE A 3 -16.81 6.28 9.87
C PHE A 3 -17.68 6.10 8.63
N GLN A 4 -18.75 6.89 8.51
CA GLN A 4 -19.71 6.81 7.39
C GLN A 4 -20.16 5.36 7.10
N GLY A 5 -20.45 4.59 8.14
CA GLY A 5 -20.92 3.21 8.02
C GLY A 5 -19.87 2.18 7.61
N ARG A 6 -18.59 2.57 7.43
CA ARG A 6 -17.48 1.66 7.09
C ARG A 6 -16.47 1.56 8.23
N SER A 7 -15.85 0.38 8.33
CA SER A 7 -14.83 0.08 9.34
C SER A 7 -13.44 0.46 8.85
N TYR A 8 -12.69 1.17 9.68
CA TYR A 8 -11.33 1.64 9.40
C TYR A 8 -10.37 1.33 10.56
N LYS A 9 -9.07 1.31 10.23
CA LYS A 9 -7.96 1.33 11.19
C LYS A 9 -7.10 2.58 10.97
N SER A 10 -6.50 3.09 12.05
CA SER A 10 -5.54 4.18 11.96
C SER A 10 -4.27 3.70 11.25
N TYR A 11 -3.73 4.53 10.38
CA TYR A 11 -2.47 4.30 9.68
C TYR A 11 -1.68 5.60 9.68
N ARG A 12 -0.39 5.55 9.99
CA ARG A 12 0.45 6.74 10.09
C ARG A 12 1.89 6.44 9.69
N GLY A 13 2.53 7.43 9.07
CA GLY A 13 3.98 7.41 8.86
C GLY A 13 4.72 7.54 10.20
N MET A 14 5.88 6.90 10.33
CA MET A 14 6.68 7.02 11.56
C MET A 14 7.30 8.41 11.75
N GLY A 15 7.39 9.22 10.69
CA GLY A 15 7.78 10.64 10.73
C GLY A 15 6.61 11.59 10.91
N SER A 16 5.42 11.10 11.28
CA SER A 16 4.28 11.95 11.63
C SER A 16 4.46 12.56 13.01
N ALA A 17 3.86 13.74 13.24
CA ALA A 17 3.96 14.43 14.52
C ALA A 17 3.51 13.56 15.72
N GLY A 18 2.44 12.77 15.57
CA GLY A 18 1.93 11.87 16.60
C GLY A 18 2.77 10.60 16.79
N ALA A 19 3.58 10.21 15.81
CA ALA A 19 4.57 9.14 15.98
C ALA A 19 5.85 9.66 16.63
N MET A 20 6.36 10.80 16.14
CA MET A 20 7.62 11.41 16.60
C MET A 20 7.53 11.88 18.04
N SER A 21 6.39 12.45 18.44
CA SER A 21 6.10 12.79 19.86
C SER A 21 6.08 11.57 20.79
N LYS A 22 6.01 10.34 20.26
CA LYS A 22 6.07 9.09 21.02
C LYS A 22 7.41 8.36 20.88
N GLY A 23 8.45 9.06 20.43
CA GLY A 23 9.84 8.57 20.45
C GLY A 23 10.42 8.14 19.11
N SER A 24 9.68 8.23 17.99
CA SER A 24 10.29 7.96 16.68
C SER A 24 11.16 9.10 16.16
N ALA A 25 11.14 10.28 16.80
CA ALA A 25 11.85 11.49 16.38
C ALA A 25 13.37 11.29 16.20
N ASP A 26 14.00 10.44 17.02
CA ASP A 26 15.44 10.18 16.95
C ASP A 26 15.87 9.61 15.59
N ARG A 27 15.04 8.73 15.00
CA ARG A 27 15.28 8.16 13.66
C ARG A 27 15.11 9.17 12.52
N TYR A 28 14.48 10.31 12.81
CA TYR A 28 14.29 11.42 11.88
C TYR A 28 15.21 12.60 12.23
N PHE A 29 16.24 12.36 13.04
CA PHE A 29 17.22 13.37 13.47
C PHE A 29 16.61 14.54 14.23
N GLN A 30 15.42 14.34 14.81
CA GLN A 30 14.68 15.32 15.61
C GLN A 30 14.62 14.94 17.10
N GLY A 31 15.45 14.00 17.55
CA GLY A 31 15.48 13.51 18.93
C GLY A 31 15.83 14.59 19.97
N ALA A 32 16.58 15.64 19.58
CA ALA A 32 16.89 16.78 20.42
C ALA A 32 15.72 17.78 20.56
N VAL A 33 14.71 17.69 19.69
CA VAL A 33 13.54 18.57 19.68
C VAL A 33 12.49 18.01 20.65
N LYS A 34 12.46 18.56 21.87
CA LYS A 34 11.52 18.13 22.92
C LYS A 34 10.12 18.75 22.77
N GLU A 35 10.03 19.88 22.10
CA GLU A 35 8.77 20.59 21.87
C GLU A 35 8.07 20.01 20.64
N ARG A 36 6.89 19.44 20.85
CA ARG A 36 6.09 18.82 19.78
C ARG A 36 5.82 19.78 18.61
N ASP A 37 5.58 21.06 18.91
CA ASP A 37 5.23 22.07 17.90
C ASP A 37 6.43 22.51 17.05
N LYS A 38 7.65 22.14 17.46
CA LYS A 38 8.89 22.38 16.70
C LYS A 38 9.30 21.19 15.83
N LEU A 39 8.59 20.07 15.91
CA LEU A 39 8.83 18.93 15.04
C LEU A 39 8.41 19.26 13.61
N VAL A 40 9.24 18.90 12.64
CA VAL A 40 8.95 19.01 11.20
C VAL A 40 8.52 17.62 10.70
N PRO A 41 7.21 17.36 10.52
CA PRO A 41 6.74 16.03 10.14
C PRO A 41 6.99 15.73 8.66
N GLU A 42 7.55 14.54 8.39
CA GLU A 42 7.72 13.97 7.05
C GLU A 42 6.66 12.90 6.74
N GLY A 43 5.83 12.55 7.73
CA GLY A 43 4.78 11.57 7.62
C GLY A 43 3.40 12.15 7.89
N VAL A 44 2.39 11.61 7.21
CA VAL A 44 0.98 11.91 7.48
C VAL A 44 0.33 10.88 8.39
N GLU A 45 -0.76 11.28 9.02
CA GLU A 45 -1.64 10.40 9.80
C GLU A 45 -2.99 10.32 9.10
N GLY A 46 -3.56 9.13 9.07
CA GLY A 46 -4.83 8.90 8.41
C GLY A 46 -5.47 7.59 8.83
N ARG A 47 -6.38 7.12 7.99
CA ARG A 47 -7.11 5.88 8.20
C ARG A 47 -7.17 5.09 6.90
N VAL A 48 -7.16 3.77 7.04
CA VAL A 48 -7.31 2.84 5.92
C VAL A 48 -8.52 1.93 6.19
N PRO A 49 -9.25 1.51 5.14
CA PRO A 49 -10.34 0.56 5.30
C PRO A 49 -9.88 -0.72 6.00
N TYR A 50 -10.75 -1.31 6.81
CA TYR A 50 -10.48 -2.58 7.45
C TYR A 50 -10.40 -3.70 6.40
N LYS A 51 -9.27 -4.43 6.37
CA LYS A 51 -8.97 -5.45 5.35
C LYS A 51 -9.17 -6.91 5.81
N GLY A 52 -9.77 -7.15 6.97
CA GLY A 52 -9.93 -8.51 7.49
C GLY A 52 -8.67 -9.07 8.16
N ARG A 53 -8.47 -10.39 8.06
CA ARG A 53 -7.32 -11.10 8.64
C ARG A 53 -6.09 -10.95 7.73
N VAL A 54 -4.91 -10.98 8.34
CA VAL A 54 -3.64 -10.89 7.59
C VAL A 54 -3.45 -12.06 6.63
N SER A 55 -3.91 -13.26 7.03
CA SER A 55 -3.89 -14.47 6.19
C SER A 55 -4.56 -14.26 4.83
N ASP A 56 -5.69 -13.57 4.82
CA ASP A 56 -6.53 -13.43 3.63
C ASP A 56 -5.89 -12.44 2.65
N VAL A 57 -5.29 -11.36 3.18
CA VAL A 57 -4.50 -10.40 2.40
C VAL A 57 -3.26 -11.08 1.80
N LEU A 58 -2.52 -11.86 2.59
CA LEU A 58 -1.34 -12.58 2.11
C LEU A 58 -1.69 -13.61 1.03
N HIS A 59 -2.81 -14.32 1.18
CA HIS A 59 -3.29 -15.27 0.18
C HIS A 59 -3.51 -14.59 -1.17
N GLN A 60 -4.19 -13.44 -1.20
CA GLN A 60 -4.43 -12.68 -2.44
C GLN A 60 -3.12 -12.15 -3.06
N LEU A 61 -2.20 -11.61 -2.25
CA LEU A 61 -0.91 -11.11 -2.74
C LEU A 61 -0.05 -12.23 -3.34
N LEU A 62 0.02 -13.37 -2.66
CA LEU A 62 0.75 -14.55 -3.15
C LEU A 62 0.10 -15.13 -4.41
N GLY A 63 -1.24 -15.12 -4.51
CA GLY A 63 -1.96 -15.51 -5.70
C GLY A 63 -1.56 -14.67 -6.92
N GLY A 64 -1.54 -13.34 -6.78
CA GLY A 64 -1.09 -12.43 -7.84
C GLY A 64 0.37 -12.64 -8.25
N LEU A 65 1.26 -12.79 -7.28
CA LEU A 65 2.68 -13.07 -7.54
C LEU A 65 2.87 -14.38 -8.32
N ARG A 66 2.21 -15.48 -7.89
CA ARG A 66 2.29 -16.78 -8.56
C ARG A 66 1.73 -16.74 -9.98
N ALA A 67 0.62 -16.03 -10.20
CA ALA A 67 0.08 -15.83 -11.54
C ALA A 67 1.08 -15.08 -12.44
N SER A 68 1.70 -14.00 -11.93
CA SER A 68 2.73 -13.25 -12.65
C SER A 68 3.95 -14.11 -12.99
N MET A 69 4.45 -14.91 -12.04
CA MET A 69 5.54 -15.87 -12.28
C MET A 69 5.17 -16.91 -13.34
N GLY A 70 3.91 -17.31 -13.43
CA GLY A 70 3.40 -18.15 -14.51
C GLY A 70 3.49 -17.48 -15.88
N TYR A 71 3.05 -16.22 -16.00
CA TYR A 71 3.15 -15.44 -17.25
C TYR A 71 4.60 -15.23 -17.71
N THR A 72 5.54 -15.07 -16.77
CA THR A 72 6.97 -14.87 -17.09
C THR A 72 7.77 -16.17 -17.17
N GLY A 73 7.14 -17.34 -17.00
CA GLY A 73 7.82 -18.64 -17.03
C GLY A 73 8.88 -18.81 -15.94
N SER A 74 8.69 -18.21 -14.77
CA SER A 74 9.66 -18.18 -13.68
C SER A 74 9.33 -19.21 -12.60
N ALA A 75 10.20 -20.20 -12.38
CA ALA A 75 9.98 -21.23 -11.37
C ALA A 75 10.26 -20.73 -9.94
N THR A 76 11.19 -19.78 -9.81
CA THR A 76 11.58 -19.17 -8.54
C THR A 76 11.53 -17.65 -8.59
N VAL A 77 11.60 -17.00 -7.42
CA VAL A 77 11.70 -15.53 -7.34
C VAL A 77 13.00 -15.04 -7.98
N SER A 78 14.11 -15.80 -7.84
CA SER A 78 15.39 -15.47 -8.50
C SER A 78 15.25 -15.50 -10.02
N ASP A 79 14.58 -16.52 -10.57
CA ASP A 79 14.33 -16.60 -12.02
C ASP A 79 13.59 -15.37 -12.52
N MET A 80 12.57 -14.92 -11.78
CA MET A 80 11.78 -13.75 -12.16
C MET A 80 12.64 -12.48 -12.11
N GLN A 81 13.46 -12.32 -11.09
CA GLN A 81 14.36 -11.16 -10.95
C GLN A 81 15.39 -11.08 -12.08
N GLU A 82 15.87 -12.23 -12.58
CA GLU A 82 16.88 -12.29 -13.65
C GLU A 82 16.29 -12.20 -15.06
N LYS A 83 15.12 -12.81 -15.29
CA LYS A 83 14.60 -13.05 -16.64
C LYS A 83 13.46 -12.11 -17.04
N ALA A 84 12.69 -11.59 -16.09
CA ALA A 84 11.51 -10.78 -16.40
C ALA A 84 11.91 -9.53 -17.19
N GLN A 85 11.19 -9.29 -18.29
CA GLN A 85 11.39 -8.11 -19.13
C GLN A 85 10.27 -7.11 -18.88
N PHE A 86 10.61 -5.84 -18.81
CA PHE A 86 9.66 -4.76 -18.62
C PHE A 86 9.48 -3.97 -19.91
N VAL A 87 8.25 -3.50 -20.14
CA VAL A 87 7.94 -2.56 -21.20
C VAL A 87 7.52 -1.23 -20.59
N ARG A 88 7.93 -0.14 -21.22
CA ARG A 88 7.48 1.20 -20.82
C ARG A 88 6.11 1.47 -21.44
N ILE A 89 5.16 1.86 -20.60
CA ILE A 89 3.81 2.25 -21.02
C ILE A 89 3.59 3.75 -20.81
N THR A 90 2.58 4.29 -21.50
CA THR A 90 2.10 5.66 -21.27
C THR A 90 1.00 5.67 -20.20
N ASN A 91 0.56 6.87 -19.78
CA ASN A 91 -0.61 7.01 -18.90
C ASN A 91 -1.90 6.44 -19.54
N ALA A 92 -2.00 6.43 -20.87
CA ALA A 92 -3.12 5.80 -21.55
C ALA A 92 -3.08 4.27 -21.37
N GLY A 93 -1.91 3.65 -21.51
CA GLY A 93 -1.72 2.22 -21.24
C GLY A 93 -1.97 1.85 -19.77
N LEU A 94 -1.68 2.74 -18.82
CA LEU A 94 -2.02 2.51 -17.42
C LEU A 94 -3.55 2.52 -17.19
N LYS A 95 -4.27 3.45 -17.82
CA LYS A 95 -5.75 3.48 -17.77
C LYS A 95 -6.35 2.23 -18.39
N GLU A 96 -5.80 1.78 -19.52
CA GLU A 96 -6.18 0.53 -20.18
C GLU A 96 -5.91 -0.70 -19.30
N SER A 97 -4.84 -0.70 -18.50
CA SER A 97 -4.50 -1.83 -17.62
C SER A 97 -5.47 -2.00 -16.44
N HIS A 98 -6.11 -0.92 -15.99
CA HIS A 98 -7.15 -0.97 -14.95
C HIS A 98 -8.53 -1.29 -15.54
N VAL A 99 -9.49 -1.65 -14.69
CA VAL A 99 -10.89 -1.80 -15.12
C VAL A 99 -11.38 -0.47 -15.68
N HIS A 100 -11.89 -0.47 -16.90
CA HIS A 100 -12.35 0.72 -17.61
C HIS A 100 -13.61 0.40 -18.44
N ASN A 101 -14.45 1.43 -18.69
CA ASN A 101 -15.68 1.35 -19.47
C ASN A 101 -16.76 0.37 -18.94
N ILE A 102 -16.75 0.07 -17.63
CA ILE A 102 -17.75 -0.76 -16.96
C ILE A 102 -17.95 -0.31 -15.51
N ASP A 103 -19.17 -0.49 -14.99
CA ASP A 103 -19.49 -0.28 -13.59
C ASP A 103 -19.23 -1.55 -12.77
N ILE A 104 -18.38 -1.42 -11.75
CA ILE A 104 -18.09 -2.51 -10.81
C ILE A 104 -19.26 -2.62 -9.82
N THR A 105 -19.99 -3.73 -9.86
CA THR A 105 -21.15 -3.97 -8.99
C THR A 105 -20.82 -4.75 -7.72
N ALA A 106 -19.66 -5.42 -7.69
CA ALA A 106 -19.16 -6.17 -6.53
C ALA A 106 -17.65 -5.99 -6.39
N GLU A 107 -17.19 -5.73 -5.17
CA GLU A 107 -15.76 -5.55 -4.91
C GLU A 107 -15.00 -6.89 -5.00
N SER A 108 -13.88 -6.88 -5.72
CA SER A 108 -12.97 -8.03 -5.74
C SER A 108 -12.04 -8.00 -4.52
N PRO A 109 -11.72 -9.15 -3.90
CA PRO A 109 -10.80 -9.21 -2.75
C PRO A 109 -9.39 -8.64 -3.00
N ASN A 110 -8.96 -8.61 -4.26
CA ASN A 110 -7.62 -8.16 -4.67
C ASN A 110 -7.62 -6.89 -5.54
N TYR A 111 -8.77 -6.26 -5.77
CA TYR A 111 -8.87 -5.05 -6.57
C TYR A 111 -9.77 -4.02 -5.88
N GLN A 112 -9.15 -2.96 -5.40
CA GLN A 112 -9.81 -1.79 -4.86
C GLN A 112 -9.28 -0.59 -5.62
N ARG A 113 -10.15 0.10 -6.35
CA ARG A 113 -9.80 1.40 -6.90
C ARG A 113 -9.75 2.37 -5.72
N GLY A 114 -8.58 2.94 -5.45
CA GLY A 114 -8.51 4.12 -4.59
C GLY A 114 -9.38 5.21 -5.21
N GLU A 115 -10.19 5.87 -4.39
CA GLU A 115 -10.77 7.17 -4.77
C GLU A 115 -9.66 8.17 -5.08
#